data_AF-A0A5K4EY11-F1
#
_entry.id   AF-A0A5K4EY11-F1
#
_cell.length_a   1.000
_cell.length_b   1.000
_cell.length_c   1.000
_cell.angle_alpha   90.00
_cell.angle_beta   90.00
_cell.angle_gamma   90.00
#
_symmetry.space_group_name_H-M   'P 1'
#
loop_
_entity.id
_entity.type
_entity.pdbx_description
1 polymer ?
#
loop_
_entity_poly.entity_id
_entity_poly.type
_entity_poly.pdbx_seq_one_letter_code
_entity_poly.pdbx_strand_id
1 'polypeptide(L)'
;MCHGISCEIKYKQEFSNSFEIPLLVKLLRFSCVMTTPVVANYENASMAADYIKRVSNVLPDIGIICGSGLGKLIEDIEERKVIPYINIPNFPKTTVAGHVGNLVLGSVGGRKVVAMQGRLHMYEGYSNQEIALPIRVMKLLGVRVLLITNLAGGINRKLKSGDFVLIKGHINFPGLGLNNVLVGPNQDEFGPRFPDLSNAYDRLLQQLALKIAQENDFQDLVHEGVYAFNGGPTYESPDESNMLLKLGCDVVGNFTKSYS
;
A
#
# COMPACT_ATOMS: atom_id res chain seq x y z
N MET A 1 33.21 -20.29 -34.27
CA MET A 1 34.10 -20.82 -33.22
C MET A 1 34.84 -19.64 -32.60
N CYS A 2 34.27 -19.06 -31.54
CA CYS A 2 34.89 -17.97 -30.81
C CYS A 2 35.22 -18.48 -29.40
N HIS A 3 36.48 -18.30 -29.03
CA HIS A 3 37.09 -18.83 -27.82
C HIS A 3 36.55 -18.10 -26.59
N GLY A 4 36.21 -18.86 -25.55
CA GLY A 4 35.74 -18.37 -24.27
C GLY A 4 36.85 -17.76 -23.44
N ILE A 5 36.52 -16.69 -22.72
CA ILE A 5 37.32 -16.16 -21.61
C ILE A 5 36.40 -16.17 -20.39
N SER A 6 36.54 -17.22 -19.57
CA SER A 6 36.06 -17.27 -18.20
C SER A 6 37.08 -16.58 -17.31
N CYS A 7 36.69 -15.50 -16.64
CA CYS A 7 37.50 -14.88 -15.61
C CYS A 7 37.22 -15.59 -14.28
N GLU A 8 38.06 -16.56 -13.91
CA GLU A 8 38.07 -17.17 -12.58
C GLU A 8 38.77 -16.23 -11.59
N ILE A 9 38.02 -15.74 -10.61
CA ILE A 9 38.58 -15.04 -9.45
C ILE A 9 39.05 -16.10 -8.44
N LYS A 10 40.38 -16.24 -8.31
CA LYS A 10 41.04 -17.05 -7.28
C LYS A 10 40.77 -16.47 -5.89
N TYR A 11 39.99 -17.16 -5.06
CA TYR A 11 40.00 -16.95 -3.62
C TYR A 11 41.22 -17.65 -3.01
N LYS A 12 42.15 -16.86 -2.48
CA LYS A 12 43.27 -17.35 -1.67
C LYS A 12 42.74 -17.81 -0.31
N GLN A 13 42.99 -19.07 -0.01
CA GLN A 13 42.67 -19.77 1.21
C GLN A 13 43.75 -19.48 2.25
N GLU A 14 43.48 -18.61 3.22
CA GLU A 14 44.29 -18.42 4.42
C GLU A 14 43.39 -17.85 5.52
N PHE A 15 42.66 -18.72 6.22
CA PHE A 15 42.14 -18.42 7.55
C PHE A 15 42.57 -19.54 8.49
N SER A 16 43.43 -19.14 9.42
CA SER A 16 43.99 -19.96 10.48
C SER A 16 42.92 -20.46 11.44
N ASN A 17 43.15 -21.68 11.94
CA ASN A 17 42.36 -22.36 12.97
C ASN A 17 42.38 -21.58 14.29
N SER A 18 41.41 -20.71 14.52
CA SER A 18 40.98 -20.29 15.87
C SER A 18 39.70 -19.47 15.80
N PHE A 19 38.60 -20.07 15.34
CA PHE A 19 37.27 -19.57 15.66
C PHE A 19 36.68 -20.43 16.76
N GLU A 20 36.65 -19.86 17.96
CA GLU A 20 35.92 -20.39 19.11
C GLU A 20 34.46 -20.67 18.73
N ILE A 21 34.10 -21.96 18.70
CA ILE A 21 32.74 -22.50 18.54
C ILE A 21 31.68 -21.74 19.38
N PRO A 22 31.98 -21.19 20.59
CA PRO A 22 31.06 -20.33 21.33
C PRO A 22 30.53 -19.08 20.60
N LEU A 23 31.29 -18.50 19.66
CA LEU A 23 30.89 -17.26 18.96
C LEU A 23 29.87 -17.53 17.85
N LEU A 24 30.02 -18.65 17.12
CA LEU A 24 29.05 -19.08 16.11
C LEU A 24 27.71 -19.47 16.75
N VAL A 25 27.73 -20.11 17.93
CA VAL A 25 26.51 -20.47 18.67
C VAL A 25 25.81 -19.23 19.26
N LYS A 26 26.55 -18.17 19.60
CA LYS A 26 25.96 -16.85 19.97
C LYS A 26 25.35 -16.12 18.78
N LEU A 27 25.93 -16.21 17.58
CA LEU A 27 25.36 -15.65 16.35
C LEU A 27 24.10 -16.40 15.88
N LEU A 28 24.03 -17.71 16.10
CA LEU A 28 22.84 -18.53 15.82
C LEU A 28 21.70 -18.33 16.84
N ARG A 29 21.93 -17.60 17.94
CA ARG A 29 20.91 -17.23 18.94
C ARG A 29 20.26 -15.87 18.69
N PHE A 30 20.50 -15.23 17.54
CA PHE A 30 19.49 -14.34 16.98
C PHE A 30 18.33 -15.22 16.50
N SER A 31 17.50 -15.65 17.46
CA SER A 31 16.14 -16.05 17.18
C SER A 31 15.52 -14.88 16.44
N CYS A 32 15.46 -14.97 15.12
CA CYS A 32 14.50 -14.21 14.35
C CYS A 32 13.16 -14.55 15.00
N VAL A 33 12.65 -13.65 15.84
CA VAL A 33 11.28 -13.76 16.32
C VAL A 33 10.45 -13.48 15.07
N MET A 34 10.27 -14.52 14.26
CA MET A 34 9.25 -14.60 13.23
C MET A 34 7.94 -14.63 14.00
N THR A 35 7.51 -13.48 14.53
CA THR A 35 6.12 -13.31 14.93
C THR A 35 5.33 -13.52 13.65
N THR A 36 4.67 -14.66 13.52
CA THR A 36 3.71 -14.88 12.45
C THR A 36 2.76 -13.69 12.41
N PRO A 37 2.65 -12.98 11.27
CA PRO A 37 1.75 -11.85 11.17
C PRO A 37 0.33 -12.29 11.54
N VAL A 38 -0.35 -11.48 12.34
CA VAL A 38 -1.73 -11.75 12.74
C VAL A 38 -2.59 -11.88 11.48
N VAL A 39 -3.32 -12.98 11.35
CA VAL A 39 -4.21 -13.21 10.20
C VAL A 39 -5.29 -12.13 10.20
N ALA A 40 -5.55 -11.54 9.03
CA ALA A 40 -6.56 -10.49 8.87
C ALA A 40 -7.99 -11.06 8.81
N ASN A 41 -8.33 -11.98 9.72
CA ASN A 41 -9.64 -12.60 9.80
C ASN A 41 -10.68 -11.70 10.48
N TYR A 42 -11.93 -12.15 10.53
CA TYR A 42 -13.05 -11.39 11.08
C TYR A 42 -12.86 -11.06 12.57
N GLU A 43 -12.39 -12.04 13.37
CA GLU A 43 -12.16 -11.88 14.81
C GLU A 43 -11.11 -10.80 15.10
N ASN A 44 -9.94 -10.90 14.48
CA ASN A 44 -8.84 -9.98 14.71
C ASN A 44 -9.16 -8.56 14.25
N ALA A 45 -9.87 -8.42 13.13
CA ALA A 45 -10.36 -7.13 12.65
C ALA A 45 -11.45 -6.56 13.57
N SER A 46 -12.34 -7.39 14.11
CA SER A 46 -13.38 -6.96 15.06
C SER A 46 -12.77 -6.44 16.36
N MET A 47 -11.77 -7.12 16.91
CA MET A 47 -11.04 -6.66 18.11
C MET A 47 -10.42 -5.26 17.92
N ALA A 48 -9.79 -5.04 16.76
CA ALA A 48 -9.21 -3.74 16.41
C ALA A 48 -10.31 -2.67 16.25
N ALA A 49 -11.39 -2.98 15.52
CA ALA A 49 -12.52 -2.08 15.30
C ALA A 49 -13.21 -1.68 16.62
N ASP A 50 -13.41 -2.63 17.54
CA ASP A 50 -14.04 -2.38 18.84
C ASP A 50 -13.18 -1.49 19.72
N TYR A 51 -11.87 -1.68 19.71
CA TYR A 51 -10.93 -0.77 20.37
C TYR A 51 -11.06 0.66 19.80
N ILE A 52 -11.04 0.80 18.47
CA ILE A 52 -11.15 2.11 17.81
C ILE A 52 -12.47 2.79 18.16
N LYS A 53 -13.61 2.07 18.10
CA LYS A 53 -14.93 2.60 18.47
C LYS A 53 -14.96 3.15 19.90
N ARG A 54 -14.40 2.41 20.86
CA ARG A 54 -14.33 2.85 22.27
C ARG A 54 -13.49 4.11 22.46
N VAL A 55 -12.40 4.26 21.70
CA VAL A 55 -11.42 5.34 21.88
C VAL A 55 -11.80 6.61 21.11
N SER A 56 -12.48 6.48 19.96
CA SER A 56 -12.82 7.61 19.09
C SER A 56 -14.25 8.12 19.23
N ASN A 57 -15.21 7.23 19.52
CA ASN A 57 -16.65 7.51 19.40
C ASN A 57 -17.07 8.05 18.00
N VAL A 58 -16.27 7.77 16.95
CA VAL A 58 -16.54 8.15 15.56
C VAL A 58 -16.84 6.90 14.74
N LEU A 59 -17.95 6.93 14.00
CA LEU A 59 -18.31 5.92 13.00
C LEU A 59 -18.11 6.52 11.60
N PRO A 60 -16.97 6.23 10.94
CA PRO A 60 -16.62 6.85 9.66
C PRO A 60 -17.38 6.21 8.48
N ASP A 61 -17.80 7.05 7.54
CA ASP A 61 -18.37 6.61 6.25
C ASP A 61 -17.29 6.47 5.16
N ILE A 62 -16.20 7.23 5.30
CA ILE A 62 -15.16 7.39 4.28
C ILE A 62 -13.79 7.06 4.88
N GLY A 63 -13.05 6.19 4.20
CA GLY A 63 -11.65 5.90 4.45
C GLY A 63 -10.77 6.76 3.54
N ILE A 64 -9.65 7.25 4.06
CA ILE A 64 -8.68 8.05 3.29
C ILE A 64 -7.28 7.47 3.50
N ILE A 65 -6.57 7.26 2.41
CA ILE A 65 -5.15 6.87 2.44
C ILE A 65 -4.40 7.91 1.60
N CYS A 66 -3.50 8.67 2.21
CA CYS A 66 -2.80 9.79 1.56
C CYS A 66 -1.35 9.49 1.20
N GLY A 67 -0.92 9.82 -0.02
CA GLY A 67 0.43 9.56 -0.56
C GLY A 67 1.53 10.26 0.21
N SER A 68 2.78 9.84 -0.02
CA SER A 68 3.95 10.56 0.48
C SER A 68 3.86 12.04 0.09
N GLY A 69 3.98 12.94 1.07
CA GLY A 69 3.84 14.39 0.86
C GLY A 69 2.41 14.91 0.71
N LEU A 70 1.39 14.05 0.68
CA LEU A 70 -0.03 14.42 0.53
C LEU A 70 -0.83 14.30 1.85
N GLY A 71 -0.13 14.23 2.98
CA GLY A 71 -0.71 14.00 4.30
C GLY A 71 -1.39 15.21 4.95
N LYS A 72 -1.24 16.42 4.39
CA LYS A 72 -1.76 17.66 4.99
C LYS A 72 -3.26 17.63 5.24
N LEU A 73 -4.05 16.96 4.39
CA LEU A 73 -5.48 16.76 4.60
C LEU A 73 -5.81 16.08 5.94
N ILE A 74 -4.93 15.19 6.43
CA ILE A 74 -5.10 14.51 7.72
C ILE A 74 -4.91 15.49 8.88
N GLU A 75 -4.11 16.54 8.67
CA GLU A 75 -3.87 17.58 9.67
C GLU A 75 -5.10 18.46 9.88
N ASP A 76 -5.87 18.69 8.81
CA ASP A 76 -7.07 19.51 8.77
C ASP A 76 -8.35 18.78 9.21
N ILE A 77 -8.26 17.51 9.64
CA ILE A 77 -9.42 16.77 10.17
C ILE A 77 -9.92 17.45 11.46
N GLU A 78 -11.20 17.81 11.47
CA GLU A 78 -11.89 18.45 12.58
C GLU A 78 -12.25 17.41 13.67
N GLU A 79 -12.27 17.85 14.94
CA GLU A 79 -12.58 17.02 16.11
C GLU A 79 -11.75 15.72 16.15
N ARG A 80 -10.50 15.79 15.66
CA ARG A 80 -9.76 14.57 15.35
C ARG A 80 -9.37 13.77 16.58
N LYS A 81 -9.51 12.45 16.47
CA LYS A 81 -8.88 11.47 17.34
C LYS A 81 -7.73 10.79 16.60
N VAL A 82 -6.51 10.99 17.11
CA VAL A 82 -5.31 10.31 16.62
C VAL A 82 -5.07 9.07 17.47
N ILE A 83 -4.98 7.90 16.83
CA ILE A 83 -4.78 6.60 17.47
C ILE A 83 -3.52 5.96 16.86
N PRO A 84 -2.40 5.88 17.61
CA PRO A 84 -1.20 5.20 17.13
C PRO A 84 -1.48 3.74 16.79
N TYR A 85 -0.94 3.23 15.68
CA TYR A 85 -1.13 1.83 15.24
C TYR A 85 -0.70 0.84 16.31
N ILE A 86 0.38 1.13 17.04
CA ILE A 86 0.90 0.30 18.13
C ILE A 86 -0.10 0.11 19.29
N ASN A 87 -1.06 1.01 19.45
CA ASN A 87 -2.09 0.92 20.49
C ASN A 87 -3.33 0.14 20.01
N ILE A 88 -3.47 -0.07 18.71
CA ILE A 88 -4.61 -0.80 18.13
C ILE A 88 -4.27 -2.29 18.15
N PRO A 89 -5.09 -3.14 18.80
CA PRO A 89 -4.87 -4.59 18.78
C PRO A 89 -4.73 -5.12 17.36
N ASN A 90 -3.79 -6.05 17.14
CA ASN A 90 -3.55 -6.73 15.86
C ASN A 90 -3.10 -5.84 14.69
N PHE A 91 -2.96 -4.52 14.88
CA PHE A 91 -2.49 -3.65 13.81
C PHE A 91 -1.01 -3.89 13.49
N PRO A 92 -0.62 -3.82 12.21
CA PRO A 92 0.77 -3.89 11.82
C PRO A 92 1.55 -2.69 12.34
N LYS A 93 2.80 -2.93 12.73
CA LYS A 93 3.72 -1.87 13.17
C LYS A 93 4.39 -1.24 11.95
N THR A 94 4.47 0.09 11.89
CA THR A 94 5.27 0.77 10.86
C THR A 94 6.77 0.62 11.17
N THR A 95 7.54 0.22 10.15
CA THR A 95 8.99 -0.02 10.28
C THR A 95 9.85 1.11 9.72
N VAL A 96 9.29 2.00 8.89
CA VAL A 96 10.05 3.09 8.25
C VAL A 96 10.17 4.33 9.15
N ALA A 97 11.42 4.79 9.31
CA ALA A 97 11.73 6.06 9.96
C ALA A 97 11.05 7.23 9.21
N GLY A 98 10.15 7.94 9.89
CA GLY A 98 9.41 9.09 9.33
C GLY A 98 7.91 8.86 9.11
N HIS A 99 7.42 7.61 9.13
CA HIS A 99 5.98 7.34 9.14
C HIS A 99 5.47 7.24 10.58
N VAL A 100 4.75 8.28 11.02
CA VAL A 100 4.23 8.42 12.40
C VAL A 100 3.32 7.24 12.79
N GLY A 101 2.63 6.62 11.82
CA GLY A 101 1.89 5.37 12.01
C GLY A 101 0.66 5.55 12.90
N ASN A 102 -0.29 6.38 12.46
CA ASN A 102 -1.53 6.64 13.19
C ASN A 102 -2.77 6.39 12.33
N LEU A 103 -3.85 5.97 12.98
CA LEU A 103 -5.19 6.05 12.45
C LEU A 103 -5.85 7.33 12.98
N VAL A 104 -6.31 8.20 12.10
CA VAL A 104 -6.90 9.50 12.46
C VAL A 104 -8.37 9.52 12.09
N LEU A 105 -9.25 9.69 13.07
CA LEU A 105 -10.70 9.76 12.85
C LEU A 105 -11.20 11.17 13.16
N GLY A 106 -12.25 11.62 12.48
CA GLY A 106 -12.87 12.91 12.76
C GLY A 106 -13.85 13.33 11.67
N SER A 107 -13.94 14.63 11.40
CA SER A 107 -14.83 15.18 10.38
C SER A 107 -14.08 15.97 9.31
N VAL A 108 -14.51 15.85 8.05
CA VAL A 108 -14.07 16.69 6.93
C VAL A 108 -15.31 17.09 6.13
N GLY A 109 -15.58 18.40 6.00
CA GLY A 109 -16.75 18.88 5.27
C GLY A 109 -18.07 18.31 5.80
N GLY A 110 -18.20 18.16 7.12
CA GLY A 110 -19.36 17.55 7.78
C GLY A 110 -19.49 16.02 7.64
N ARG A 111 -18.55 15.34 6.98
CA ARG A 111 -18.54 13.88 6.81
C ARG A 111 -17.59 13.22 7.80
N LYS A 112 -18.01 12.11 8.42
CA LYS A 112 -17.15 11.34 9.33
C LYS A 112 -16.17 10.50 8.53
N VAL A 113 -14.87 10.66 8.83
CA VAL A 113 -13.77 10.03 8.08
C VAL A 113 -12.82 9.28 8.99
N VAL A 114 -12.11 8.31 8.42
CA VAL A 114 -10.93 7.66 9.00
C VAL A 114 -9.78 7.71 8.01
N ALA A 115 -8.60 8.13 8.46
CA ALA A 115 -7.42 8.28 7.62
C ALA A 115 -6.22 7.48 8.16
N MET A 116 -5.47 6.84 7.26
CA MET A 116 -4.18 6.23 7.58
C MET A 116 -3.05 7.25 7.42
N GLN A 117 -2.48 7.69 8.54
CA GLN A 117 -1.31 8.57 8.59
C GLN A 117 -0.03 7.72 8.74
N GLY A 118 0.55 7.36 7.60
CA GLY A 118 1.64 6.39 7.54
C GLY A 118 1.15 5.12 6.86
N ARG A 119 1.64 4.90 5.65
CA ARG A 119 1.22 3.81 4.78
C ARG A 119 2.05 2.56 5.04
N LEU A 120 1.48 1.43 4.65
CA LEU A 120 2.18 0.15 4.65
C LEU A 120 2.45 -0.22 3.18
N HIS A 121 3.72 -0.31 2.79
CA HIS A 121 4.07 -0.68 1.43
C HIS A 121 4.59 -2.11 1.39
N MET A 122 4.14 -2.90 0.40
CA MET A 122 4.59 -4.30 0.29
C MET A 122 6.09 -4.43 0.07
N TYR A 123 6.75 -3.43 -0.55
CA TYR A 123 8.21 -3.41 -0.68
C TYR A 123 8.96 -3.30 0.65
N GLU A 124 8.29 -2.92 1.76
CA GLU A 124 8.85 -2.95 3.11
C GLU A 124 8.85 -4.36 3.72
N GLY A 125 8.26 -5.33 3.03
CA GLY A 125 8.16 -6.72 3.48
C GLY A 125 6.90 -7.05 4.27
N TYR A 126 5.92 -6.14 4.36
CA TYR A 126 4.63 -6.48 4.97
C TYR A 126 3.94 -7.62 4.21
N SER A 127 3.42 -8.56 4.99
CA SER A 127 2.62 -9.66 4.48
C SER A 127 1.25 -9.20 3.97
N ASN A 128 0.61 -10.07 3.18
CA ASN A 128 -0.78 -9.90 2.73
C ASN A 128 -1.74 -9.60 3.89
N GLN A 129 -1.52 -10.22 5.05
CA GLN A 129 -2.39 -10.06 6.22
C GLN A 129 -2.24 -8.67 6.85
N GLU A 130 -1.01 -8.18 6.96
CA GLU A 130 -0.72 -6.84 7.50
C GLU A 130 -1.31 -5.74 6.62
N ILE A 131 -1.25 -5.90 5.30
CA ILE A 131 -1.87 -4.97 4.36
C ILE A 131 -3.40 -5.01 4.45
N ALA A 132 -4.00 -6.21 4.52
CA ALA A 132 -5.45 -6.37 4.45
C ALA A 132 -6.17 -5.93 5.74
N LEU A 133 -5.55 -6.11 6.91
CA LEU A 133 -6.20 -5.90 8.21
C LEU A 133 -6.73 -4.46 8.37
N PRO A 134 -5.97 -3.38 8.12
CA PRO A 134 -6.49 -2.01 8.26
C PRO A 134 -7.73 -1.72 7.39
N ILE A 135 -7.81 -2.26 6.17
CA ILE A 135 -8.97 -2.06 5.29
C ILE A 135 -10.18 -2.84 5.77
N ARG A 136 -9.97 -4.08 6.22
CA ARG A 136 -11.03 -4.89 6.85
C ARG A 136 -11.54 -4.23 8.13
N VAL A 137 -10.67 -3.60 8.90
CA VAL A 137 -11.06 -2.79 10.07
C VAL A 137 -11.88 -1.57 9.66
N MET A 138 -11.47 -0.83 8.62
CA MET A 138 -12.27 0.28 8.07
C MET A 138 -13.68 -0.19 7.66
N LYS A 139 -13.79 -1.36 7.02
CA LYS A 139 -15.09 -1.96 6.67
C LYS A 139 -15.96 -2.20 7.92
N LEU A 140 -15.40 -2.75 9.00
CA LEU A 140 -16.12 -3.01 10.26
C LEU A 140 -16.43 -1.73 11.08
N LEU A 141 -15.75 -0.63 10.78
CA LEU A 141 -16.05 0.70 11.32
C LEU A 141 -17.20 1.40 10.59
N GLY A 142 -17.60 0.91 9.41
CA GLY A 142 -18.70 1.46 8.61
C GLY A 142 -18.28 2.14 7.30
N VAL A 143 -16.99 2.09 6.94
CA VAL A 143 -16.50 2.72 5.71
C VAL A 143 -17.14 2.08 4.47
N ARG A 144 -17.64 2.94 3.58
CA ARG A 144 -18.28 2.57 2.31
C ARG A 144 -17.53 3.10 1.08
N VAL A 145 -16.72 4.13 1.27
CA VAL A 145 -15.91 4.75 0.21
C VAL A 145 -14.46 4.84 0.68
N LEU A 146 -13.52 4.41 -0.15
CA LEU A 146 -12.09 4.53 0.11
C LEU A 146 -11.46 5.48 -0.91
N LEU A 147 -10.89 6.58 -0.44
CA LEU A 147 -10.17 7.57 -1.27
C LEU A 147 -8.67 7.35 -1.12
N ILE A 148 -7.97 7.17 -2.24
CA ILE A 148 -6.54 6.88 -2.26
C ILE A 148 -5.83 7.84 -3.21
N THR A 149 -4.81 8.52 -2.71
CA THR A 149 -3.86 9.29 -3.56
C THR A 149 -2.53 8.56 -3.65
N ASN A 150 -1.69 8.82 -4.64
CA ASN A 150 -0.31 8.29 -4.64
C ASN A 150 0.54 9.14 -5.58
N LEU A 151 1.86 9.03 -5.45
CA LEU A 151 2.80 9.53 -6.45
C LEU A 151 3.12 8.39 -7.42
N ALA A 152 3.19 8.71 -8.71
CA ALA A 152 3.44 7.76 -9.78
C ALA A 152 4.33 8.38 -10.86
N GLY A 153 5.09 7.54 -11.56
CA GLY A 153 5.78 7.91 -12.80
C GLY A 153 4.80 7.97 -13.98
N GLY A 154 4.93 9.00 -14.82
CA GLY A 154 4.13 9.15 -16.03
C GLY A 154 4.70 8.32 -17.19
N ILE A 155 3.90 7.43 -17.76
CA ILE A 155 4.25 6.61 -18.93
C ILE A 155 3.60 7.18 -20.20
N ASN A 156 2.35 7.63 -20.10
CA ASN A 156 1.66 8.28 -21.21
C ASN A 156 2.31 9.63 -21.54
N ARG A 157 2.65 9.84 -22.81
CA ARG A 157 3.34 11.03 -23.33
C ARG A 157 2.59 12.35 -23.13
N LYS A 158 1.30 12.30 -22.80
CA LYS A 158 0.48 13.49 -22.50
C LYS A 158 0.71 14.02 -21.09
N LEU A 159 1.17 13.18 -20.17
CA LEU A 159 1.33 13.51 -18.76
C LEU A 159 2.60 14.32 -18.52
N LYS A 160 2.51 15.27 -17.60
CA LYS A 160 3.57 16.14 -17.12
C LYS A 160 3.69 16.02 -15.60
N SER A 161 4.82 16.46 -15.07
CA SER A 161 4.98 16.57 -13.61
C SER A 161 3.96 17.57 -13.05
N GLY A 162 3.21 17.14 -12.03
CA GLY A 162 2.13 17.93 -11.41
C GLY A 162 0.73 17.57 -11.88
N ASP A 163 0.60 16.78 -12.95
CA ASP A 163 -0.70 16.33 -13.43
C ASP A 163 -1.33 15.29 -12.48
N PHE A 164 -2.65 15.21 -12.48
CA PHE A 164 -3.44 14.23 -11.75
C PHE A 164 -4.01 13.17 -12.70
N VAL A 165 -4.02 11.91 -12.26
CA VAL A 165 -4.62 10.81 -13.03
C VAL A 165 -5.67 10.11 -12.19
N LEU A 166 -6.93 10.19 -12.63
CA LEU A 166 -8.04 9.37 -12.16
C LEU A 166 -7.84 7.94 -12.66
N ILE A 167 -7.59 7.01 -11.74
CA ILE A 167 -7.32 5.62 -12.11
C ILE A 167 -8.63 4.95 -12.52
N LYS A 168 -8.69 4.43 -13.74
CA LYS A 168 -9.85 3.72 -14.30
C LYS A 168 -9.66 2.21 -14.41
N GLY A 169 -8.45 1.73 -14.13
CA GLY A 169 -8.06 0.33 -14.23
C GLY A 169 -6.58 0.15 -13.87
N HIS A 170 -6.12 -1.10 -13.81
CA HIS A 170 -4.73 -1.38 -13.48
C HIS A 170 -4.19 -2.63 -14.18
N ILE A 171 -2.86 -2.73 -14.26
CA ILE A 171 -2.14 -3.98 -14.53
C ILE A 171 -1.40 -4.38 -13.25
N ASN A 172 -1.68 -5.59 -12.76
CA ASN A 172 -1.17 -6.09 -11.49
C ASN A 172 -0.06 -7.11 -11.68
N PHE A 173 1.17 -6.65 -11.90
CA PHE A 173 2.30 -7.56 -12.10
C PHE A 173 2.55 -8.48 -10.90
N PRO A 174 2.55 -8.01 -9.63
CA PRO A 174 2.66 -8.91 -8.49
C PRO A 174 1.56 -9.97 -8.47
N GLY A 175 0.31 -9.60 -8.76
CA GLY A 175 -0.79 -10.55 -8.78
C GLY A 175 -0.70 -11.59 -9.89
N LEU A 176 -0.22 -11.22 -11.08
CA LEU A 176 0.07 -12.17 -12.15
C LEU A 176 1.23 -13.11 -11.76
N GLY A 177 2.21 -12.61 -11.00
CA GLY A 177 3.35 -13.37 -10.48
C GLY A 177 3.14 -14.07 -9.14
N LEU A 178 1.90 -14.47 -8.80
CA LEU A 178 1.54 -15.18 -7.56
C LEU A 178 1.78 -14.42 -6.24
N ASN A 179 1.99 -13.11 -6.30
CA ASN A 179 2.08 -12.20 -5.15
C ASN A 179 0.85 -11.28 -5.07
N ASN A 180 -0.35 -11.80 -5.36
CA ASN A 180 -1.59 -11.05 -5.14
C ASN A 180 -1.84 -10.92 -3.62
N VAL A 181 -2.33 -9.76 -3.16
CA VAL A 181 -2.65 -9.53 -1.75
C VAL A 181 -3.71 -10.52 -1.19
N LEU A 182 -4.51 -11.13 -2.07
CA LEU A 182 -5.50 -12.16 -1.72
C LEU A 182 -4.96 -13.61 -1.82
N VAL A 183 -3.66 -13.80 -2.06
CA VAL A 183 -3.03 -15.12 -1.92
C VAL A 183 -3.07 -15.55 -0.45
N GLY A 184 -3.50 -16.79 -0.22
CA GLY A 184 -3.78 -17.35 1.10
C GLY A 184 -5.26 -17.76 1.26
N PRO A 185 -5.65 -18.27 2.44
CA PRO A 185 -7.05 -18.63 2.71
C PRO A 185 -8.00 -17.44 2.55
N ASN A 186 -9.16 -17.68 1.93
CA ASN A 186 -10.19 -16.64 1.84
C ASN A 186 -10.79 -16.36 3.22
N GLN A 187 -11.23 -15.12 3.44
CA GLN A 187 -12.00 -14.75 4.63
C GLN A 187 -13.42 -14.44 4.16
N ASP A 188 -14.30 -15.44 4.23
CA ASP A 188 -15.61 -15.44 3.56
C ASP A 188 -16.53 -14.32 4.08
N GLU A 189 -16.34 -13.86 5.31
CA GLU A 189 -17.08 -12.74 5.92
C GLU A 189 -16.81 -11.39 5.24
N PHE A 190 -15.68 -11.25 4.53
CA PHE A 190 -15.30 -10.02 3.84
C PHE A 190 -15.60 -10.03 2.34
N GLY A 191 -15.67 -11.20 1.71
CA GLY A 191 -15.92 -11.28 0.28
C GLY A 191 -15.64 -12.64 -0.35
N PRO A 192 -15.87 -12.75 -1.67
CA PRO A 192 -15.74 -14.00 -2.40
C PRO A 192 -14.28 -14.38 -2.62
N ARG A 193 -14.03 -15.69 -2.80
CA ARG A 193 -12.72 -16.26 -3.16
C ARG A 193 -12.14 -15.69 -4.46
N PHE A 194 -12.98 -15.30 -5.41
CA PHE A 194 -12.62 -14.80 -6.73
C PHE A 194 -13.37 -13.50 -7.04
N PRO A 195 -12.89 -12.34 -6.58
CA PRO A 195 -13.53 -11.06 -6.85
C PRO A 195 -13.33 -10.63 -8.31
N ASP A 196 -14.38 -10.10 -8.93
CA ASP A 196 -14.29 -9.36 -10.19
C ASP A 196 -13.82 -7.92 -9.92
N LEU A 197 -12.84 -7.45 -10.68
CA LEU A 197 -12.24 -6.13 -10.54
C LEU A 197 -12.66 -5.14 -11.64
N SER A 198 -13.60 -5.54 -12.52
CA SER A 198 -14.08 -4.70 -13.63
C SER A 198 -14.65 -3.35 -13.19
N ASN A 199 -15.17 -3.28 -11.95
CA ASN A 199 -15.76 -2.08 -11.34
C ASN A 199 -15.02 -1.66 -10.05
N ALA A 200 -13.75 -2.06 -9.88
CA ALA A 200 -12.96 -1.71 -8.69
C ALA A 200 -12.76 -0.18 -8.52
N TYR A 201 -12.78 0.56 -9.63
CA TYR A 201 -12.73 2.02 -9.64
C TYR A 201 -14.10 2.57 -10.03
N ASP A 202 -14.79 3.15 -9.06
CA ASP A 202 -16.17 3.63 -9.25
C ASP A 202 -16.23 4.78 -10.27
N ARG A 203 -17.12 4.64 -11.25
CA ARG A 203 -17.24 5.62 -12.35
C ARG A 203 -17.89 6.93 -11.89
N LEU A 204 -18.81 6.89 -10.94
CA LEU A 204 -19.49 8.08 -10.43
C LEU A 204 -18.54 8.92 -9.59
N LEU A 205 -17.65 8.30 -8.80
CA LEU A 205 -16.59 8.99 -8.06
C LEU A 205 -15.57 9.66 -9.00
N GLN A 206 -15.20 8.99 -10.10
CA GLN A 206 -14.33 9.59 -11.13
C GLN A 206 -15.00 10.81 -11.79
N GLN A 207 -16.27 10.68 -12.18
CA GLN A 207 -17.04 11.79 -12.76
C GLN A 207 -17.17 12.95 -11.78
N LEU A 208 -17.43 12.67 -10.50
CA LEU A 208 -17.51 13.69 -9.45
C LEU A 208 -16.17 14.41 -9.27
N ALA A 209 -15.05 13.68 -9.22
CA ALA A 209 -13.73 14.27 -9.10
C ALA A 209 -13.40 15.19 -10.29
N LEU A 210 -13.67 14.74 -11.52
CA LEU A 210 -13.49 15.55 -12.72
C LEU A 210 -14.39 16.78 -12.72
N LYS A 211 -15.66 16.63 -12.29
CA LYS A 211 -16.60 17.75 -12.18
C LYS A 211 -16.09 18.82 -11.21
N ILE A 212 -15.57 18.42 -10.05
CA ILE A 212 -14.96 19.35 -9.08
C ILE A 212 -13.77 20.07 -9.71
N ALA A 213 -12.93 19.39 -10.49
CA ALA A 213 -11.82 20.02 -11.19
C ALA A 213 -12.28 21.08 -12.21
N GLN A 214 -13.35 20.79 -12.94
CA GLN A 214 -13.98 21.73 -13.89
C GLN A 214 -14.59 22.95 -13.19
N GLU A 215 -15.25 22.74 -12.05
CA GLU A 215 -15.85 23.81 -11.25
C GLU A 215 -14.80 24.76 -10.65
N ASN A 216 -13.53 24.32 -10.56
CA ASN A 216 -12.42 25.07 -9.97
C ASN A 216 -11.32 25.44 -10.99
N ASP A 217 -11.61 25.28 -12.30
CA ASP A 217 -10.73 25.68 -13.41
C ASP A 217 -9.32 25.06 -13.38
N PHE A 218 -9.21 23.78 -13.01
CA PHE A 218 -7.96 23.01 -13.09
C PHE A 218 -8.10 21.67 -13.83
N GLN A 219 -9.19 21.49 -14.59
CA GLN A 219 -9.47 20.28 -15.39
C GLN A 219 -8.38 19.95 -16.42
N ASP A 220 -7.61 20.94 -16.85
CA ASP A 220 -6.49 20.78 -17.78
C ASP A 220 -5.33 19.95 -17.20
N LEU A 221 -5.25 19.86 -15.87
CA LEU A 221 -4.29 19.02 -15.14
C LEU A 221 -4.83 17.61 -14.87
N VAL A 222 -6.10 17.31 -15.19
CA VAL A 222 -6.76 16.05 -14.80
C VAL A 222 -6.92 15.12 -16.00
N HIS A 223 -6.37 13.92 -15.86
CA HIS A 223 -6.44 12.85 -16.85
C HIS A 223 -7.13 11.61 -16.26
N GLU A 224 -7.43 10.64 -17.11
CA GLU A 224 -7.81 9.28 -16.71
C GLU A 224 -6.81 8.27 -17.27
N GLY A 225 -6.53 7.18 -16.55
CA GLY A 225 -5.51 6.23 -17.00
C GLY A 225 -5.45 4.89 -16.27
N VAL A 226 -4.68 3.97 -16.86
CA VAL A 226 -4.36 2.64 -16.34
C VAL A 226 -3.09 2.70 -15.49
N TYR A 227 -3.18 2.18 -14.27
CA TYR A 227 -2.07 2.12 -13.32
C TYR A 227 -1.31 0.79 -13.40
N ALA A 228 -0.01 0.83 -13.70
CA ALA A 228 0.88 -0.32 -13.56
C ALA A 228 1.38 -0.44 -12.12
N PHE A 229 1.11 -1.57 -11.48
CA PHE A 229 1.67 -1.86 -10.17
C PHE A 229 3.06 -2.51 -10.30
N ASN A 230 4.11 -1.71 -10.08
CA ASN A 230 5.48 -2.19 -9.91
C ASN A 230 5.70 -2.60 -8.44
N GLY A 231 6.33 -3.75 -8.19
CA GLY A 231 6.57 -4.21 -6.82
C GLY A 231 7.51 -3.30 -6.03
N GLY A 232 8.42 -2.59 -6.70
CA GLY A 232 9.46 -1.77 -6.07
C GLY A 232 10.52 -2.60 -5.32
N PRO A 233 11.38 -1.96 -4.50
CA PRO A 233 11.42 -0.52 -4.21
C PRO A 233 12.14 0.31 -5.28
N THR A 234 12.81 -0.33 -6.24
CA THR A 234 13.44 0.38 -7.36
C THR A 234 12.35 1.06 -8.21
N TYR A 235 12.63 2.28 -8.66
CA TYR A 235 11.85 2.89 -9.73
C TYR A 235 11.96 2.05 -11.00
N GLU A 236 11.02 2.25 -11.91
CA GLU A 236 11.05 1.64 -13.22
C GLU A 236 12.31 2.06 -14.00
N SER A 237 12.97 1.08 -14.60
CA SER A 237 14.07 1.32 -15.54
C SER A 237 13.54 1.89 -16.85
N PRO A 238 14.39 2.54 -17.68
CA PRO A 238 13.97 3.06 -18.97
C PRO A 238 13.32 2.01 -19.89
N ASP A 239 13.82 0.78 -19.87
CA ASP A 239 13.28 -0.31 -20.70
C ASP A 239 11.96 -0.85 -20.16
N GLU A 240 11.79 -0.90 -18.83
CA GLU A 240 10.50 -1.20 -18.20
C GLU A 240 9.47 -0.13 -18.55
N SER A 241 9.81 1.17 -18.50
CA SER A 241 8.92 2.25 -18.94
C SER A 241 8.49 2.08 -20.41
N ASN A 242 9.43 1.75 -21.29
CA ASN A 242 9.15 1.49 -22.70
C ASN A 242 8.23 0.28 -22.90
N MET A 243 8.40 -0.77 -22.09
CA MET A 243 7.51 -1.92 -22.07
C MET A 243 6.10 -1.54 -21.59
N LEU A 244 5.98 -0.80 -20.49
CA LEU A 244 4.70 -0.37 -19.91
C LEU A 244 3.91 0.50 -20.89
N LEU A 245 4.58 1.37 -21.64
CA LEU A 245 3.95 2.15 -22.70
C LEU A 245 3.33 1.24 -23.78
N LYS A 246 4.03 0.18 -24.20
CA LYS A 246 3.52 -0.79 -25.19
C LYS A 246 2.38 -1.63 -24.65
N LEU A 247 2.33 -1.87 -23.34
CA LEU A 247 1.25 -2.60 -22.66
C LEU A 247 0.01 -1.73 -22.39
N GLY A 248 0.02 -0.46 -22.77
CA GLY A 248 -1.11 0.45 -22.59
C GLY A 248 -1.26 1.01 -21.18
N CYS A 249 -0.17 1.03 -20.40
CA CYS A 249 -0.16 1.69 -19.09
C CYS A 249 0.00 3.21 -19.26
N ASP A 250 -0.68 3.98 -18.41
CA ASP A 250 -0.57 5.43 -18.41
C ASP A 250 0.35 5.96 -17.31
N VAL A 251 0.34 5.29 -16.15
CA VAL A 251 1.17 5.62 -14.99
C VAL A 251 1.70 4.34 -14.33
N VAL A 252 2.80 4.45 -13.59
CA VAL A 252 3.41 3.35 -12.83
C VAL A 252 3.74 3.77 -11.40
N GLY A 253 3.55 2.86 -10.45
CA GLY A 253 4.00 3.08 -9.09
C GLY A 253 3.88 1.84 -8.22
N ASN A 254 4.20 2.01 -6.93
CA ASN A 254 4.51 0.89 -6.04
C ASN A 254 3.48 0.64 -4.94
N PHE A 255 2.22 1.10 -5.09
CA PHE A 255 1.30 1.13 -3.94
C PHE A 255 -0.16 0.79 -4.21
N THR A 256 -0.79 1.43 -5.21
CA THR A 256 -2.24 1.66 -5.19
C THR A 256 -3.09 0.39 -5.18
N LYS A 257 -2.53 -0.76 -5.59
CA LYS A 257 -3.26 -2.02 -5.67
C LYS A 257 -3.17 -2.93 -4.45
N SER A 258 -2.37 -2.61 -3.43
CA SER A 258 -2.33 -3.46 -2.22
C SER A 258 -3.66 -3.43 -1.43
N TYR A 259 -4.55 -2.47 -1.72
CA TYR A 259 -5.78 -2.23 -0.94
C TYR A 259 -7.09 -2.38 -1.73
N SER A 260 -7.02 -2.77 -3.01
CA SER A 260 -8.19 -2.96 -3.89
C SER A 260 -8.62 -4.41 -3.97
#